data_AF-A0A2E5D9A7-F1
#
_entry.id   AF-A0A2E5D9A7-F1
#
_cell.length_a   1.000
_cell.length_b   1.000
_cell.length_c   1.000
_cell.angle_alpha   90.00
_cell.angle_beta   90.00
_cell.angle_gamma   90.00
#
_symmetry.space_group_name_H-M   'P 1'
#
loop_
_entity.id
_entity.type
_entity.pdbx_description
1 polymer ?
#
loop_
_entity_poly.entity_id
_entity_poly.type
_entity_poly.pdbx_seq_one_letter_code
_entity_poly.pdbx_strand_id
1 'polypeptide(L)'
;MVVVGSPCTLCAKGDISSGTPARPEGKVGKVRPKTAKRRSWEQSEGADGLDLPDESFDYEDFIAREFGNRGRGVIRIRWYWWVTALFMVIILLLFSLSGLR
;
A
#
# COMPACT_ATOMS: atom_id res chain seq x y z
N MET A 1 20.02 6.48 -22.46
CA MET A 1 20.63 7.38 -21.45
C MET A 1 19.51 8.24 -20.88
N VAL A 2 19.35 8.21 -19.55
CA VAL A 2 18.36 8.97 -18.79
C VAL A 2 18.75 10.44 -18.76
N VAL A 3 17.81 11.37 -18.92
CA VAL A 3 17.77 12.59 -18.08
C VAL A 3 16.31 12.94 -17.77
N VAL A 4 15.91 12.62 -16.54
CA VAL A 4 14.80 13.23 -15.82
C VAL A 4 15.31 14.56 -15.26
N GLY A 5 14.52 15.63 -15.42
CA GLY A 5 14.69 16.87 -14.66
C GLY A 5 15.35 18.02 -15.41
N SER A 6 14.56 19.03 -15.77
CA SER A 6 15.02 20.41 -15.84
C SER A 6 13.88 21.32 -15.35
N PRO A 7 14.11 22.19 -14.36
CA PRO A 7 13.08 23.04 -13.77
C PRO A 7 12.65 24.15 -14.75
N CYS A 8 11.35 24.33 -14.94
CA CYS A 8 10.80 25.48 -15.67
C CYS A 8 11.18 26.77 -14.93
N THR A 9 12.13 27.52 -15.51
CA THR A 9 12.60 28.81 -15.00
C THR A 9 11.61 29.97 -15.21
N LEU A 10 10.43 29.67 -15.75
CA LEU A 10 9.35 30.64 -15.97
C LEU A 10 8.38 30.79 -14.79
N CYS A 11 8.48 29.97 -13.75
CA CYS A 11 7.64 30.13 -12.54
C CYS A 11 8.25 31.07 -11.48
N ALA A 12 9.41 31.67 -11.72
CA ALA A 12 10.15 32.46 -10.73
C ALA A 12 10.24 33.96 -11.04
N LYS A 13 9.54 34.48 -12.07
CA LYS A 13 9.69 35.89 -12.49
C LYS A 13 8.37 36.51 -12.97
N GLY A 14 7.85 37.45 -12.19
CA GLY A 14 6.61 38.22 -12.41
C GLY A 14 5.61 37.84 -11.32
N ASP A 15 5.35 38.67 -10.30
CA ASP A 15 4.75 39.98 -10.49
C ASP A 15 5.37 41.09 -9.61
N ILE A 16 5.54 42.24 -10.25
CA ILE A 16 5.99 43.51 -9.67
C ILE A 16 4.82 44.11 -8.91
N SER A 17 5.00 44.33 -7.60
CA SER A 17 4.14 45.18 -6.80
C SER A 17 4.46 46.65 -7.11
N SER A 18 3.52 47.36 -7.72
CA SER A 18 3.51 48.81 -7.75
C SER A 18 2.09 49.32 -7.58
N GLY A 19 1.84 50.02 -6.47
CA GLY A 19 0.80 51.04 -6.35
C GLY A 19 -0.56 50.58 -5.85
N THR A 20 -0.86 50.93 -4.61
CA THR A 20 -2.23 51.07 -4.08
C THR A 20 -2.94 52.27 -4.74
N PRO A 21 -4.25 52.20 -4.97
CA PRO A 21 -5.15 53.11 -4.26
C PRO A 21 -6.37 52.37 -3.65
N ALA A 22 -7.07 53.07 -2.76
CA ALA A 22 -7.90 52.54 -1.68
C ALA A 22 -9.39 52.21 -2.00
N ARG A 23 -9.96 51.33 -1.15
CA ARG A 23 -11.35 51.26 -0.59
C ARG A 23 -12.49 50.77 -1.53
N PRO A 24 -13.64 50.15 -1.09
CA PRO A 24 -14.22 49.94 0.26
C PRO A 24 -14.54 48.50 0.68
N GLU A 25 -14.94 48.36 1.95
CA GLU A 25 -15.46 47.17 2.62
C GLU A 25 -16.62 46.52 1.85
N GLY A 26 -16.38 45.29 1.38
CA GLY A 26 -17.37 44.46 0.69
C GLY A 26 -17.45 43.08 1.35
N LYS A 27 -18.59 42.86 2.02
CA LYS A 27 -19.16 41.62 2.60
C LYS A 27 -18.34 40.33 2.39
N VAL A 28 -17.91 39.72 3.50
CA VAL A 28 -17.37 38.36 3.53
C VAL A 28 -18.42 37.40 2.97
N GLY A 29 -18.27 37.07 1.69
CA GLY A 29 -19.06 36.05 1.03
C GLY A 29 -18.84 34.71 1.71
N LYS A 30 -19.91 33.96 1.98
CA LYS A 30 -19.83 32.59 2.51
C LYS A 30 -18.84 31.78 1.67
N VAL A 31 -17.72 31.41 2.27
CA VAL A 31 -16.78 30.46 1.68
C VAL A 31 -17.52 29.15 1.53
N ARG A 32 -17.86 28.78 0.29
CA ARG A 32 -18.46 27.47 0.01
C ARG A 32 -17.45 26.41 0.44
N PRO A 33 -17.85 25.37 1.18
CA PRO A 33 -16.92 24.32 1.57
C PRO A 33 -16.29 23.75 0.30
N LYS A 34 -14.95 23.78 0.24
CA LYS A 34 -14.22 23.15 -0.85
C LYS A 34 -14.62 21.68 -0.84
N THR A 35 -15.28 21.24 -1.90
CA THR A 35 -15.58 19.82 -2.12
C THR A 35 -14.29 19.04 -1.92
N ALA A 36 -14.34 18.03 -1.04
CA ALA A 36 -13.18 17.23 -0.70
C ALA A 36 -12.59 16.65 -2.00
N LYS A 37 -11.34 17.00 -2.29
CA LYS A 37 -10.64 16.55 -3.50
C LYS A 37 -10.51 15.03 -3.39
N ARG A 38 -11.16 14.29 -4.31
CA ARG A 38 -11.06 12.83 -4.41
C ARG A 38 -9.59 12.44 -4.48
N ARG A 39 -9.21 11.41 -3.72
CA ARG A 39 -7.81 10.96 -3.68
C ARG A 39 -7.51 10.17 -4.94
N SER A 40 -6.26 10.16 -5.39
CA SER A 40 -5.88 9.48 -6.64
C SER A 40 -6.09 7.96 -6.63
N TRP A 41 -6.30 7.37 -5.45
CA TRP A 41 -6.59 5.94 -5.25
C TRP A 41 -8.06 5.67 -4.93
N GLU A 42 -8.90 6.71 -4.89
CA GLU A 42 -10.31 6.59 -4.57
C GLU A 42 -11.08 6.18 -5.83
N GLN A 43 -11.47 4.91 -5.91
CA GLN A 43 -12.26 4.39 -7.02
C GLN A 43 -13.74 4.84 -6.89
N SER A 44 -14.41 4.98 -8.03
CA SER A 44 -15.85 5.23 -8.11
C SER A 44 -16.64 4.02 -7.61
N GLU A 45 -17.79 4.24 -6.97
CA GLU A 45 -18.62 3.18 -6.36
C GLU A 45 -19.04 2.06 -7.35
N GLY A 46 -18.99 2.31 -8.66
CA GLY A 46 -19.25 1.32 -9.71
C GLY A 46 -18.02 0.53 -10.19
N ALA A 47 -16.82 0.81 -9.68
CA ALA A 47 -15.59 0.07 -10.00
C ALA A 47 -15.30 -1.09 -9.02
N ASP A 48 -16.13 -1.24 -7.98
CA ASP A 48 -16.06 -2.35 -7.02
C ASP A 48 -16.77 -3.62 -7.53
N GLY A 49 -17.30 -3.59 -8.76
CA GLY A 49 -17.74 -4.78 -9.46
C GLY A 49 -16.52 -5.65 -9.76
N LEU A 50 -16.34 -6.70 -8.99
CA LEU A 50 -15.56 -7.84 -9.43
C LEU A 50 -16.23 -8.33 -10.71
N ASP A 51 -15.59 -8.15 -11.87
CA ASP A 51 -15.96 -8.78 -13.16
C ASP A 51 -15.67 -10.29 -13.09
N LEU A 52 -16.05 -10.89 -11.96
CA LEU A 52 -16.05 -12.30 -11.76
C LEU A 52 -17.35 -12.79 -12.39
N PRO A 53 -17.30 -13.82 -13.24
CA PRO A 53 -18.51 -14.43 -13.75
C PRO A 53 -19.41 -14.84 -12.57
N ASP A 54 -20.73 -14.74 -12.75
CA ASP A 54 -21.73 -15.18 -11.76
C ASP A 54 -21.61 -16.69 -11.45
N GLU A 55 -20.88 -17.44 -12.28
CA GLU A 55 -20.48 -18.82 -12.02
C GLU A 55 -19.41 -18.86 -10.92
N SER A 56 -19.63 -19.72 -9.92
CA SER A 56 -18.68 -19.92 -8.82
C SER A 56 -17.29 -20.25 -9.37
N PHE A 57 -16.33 -19.33 -9.17
CA PHE A 57 -14.94 -19.54 -9.54
C PHE A 57 -14.41 -20.82 -8.88
N ASP A 58 -14.06 -21.82 -9.68
CA ASP A 58 -13.49 -23.08 -9.19
C ASP A 58 -12.02 -22.88 -8.84
N TYR A 59 -11.79 -22.53 -7.57
CA TYR A 59 -10.45 -22.37 -7.01
C TYR A 59 -9.60 -23.64 -7.16
N GLU A 60 -10.19 -24.83 -7.07
CA GLU A 60 -9.43 -26.09 -7.16
C GLU A 60 -8.99 -26.35 -8.60
N ASP A 61 -9.83 -26.07 -9.60
CA ASP A 61 -9.45 -26.12 -11.03
C ASP A 61 -8.33 -25.13 -11.35
N PHE A 62 -8.47 -23.88 -10.91
CA PHE A 62 -7.45 -22.86 -11.12
C PHE A 62 -6.11 -23.26 -10.49
N ILE A 63 -6.12 -23.75 -9.24
CA ILE A 63 -4.92 -24.20 -8.56
C ILE A 63 -4.31 -25.41 -9.27
N ALA A 64 -5.13 -26.38 -9.68
CA ALA A 64 -4.68 -27.56 -10.40
C ALA A 64 -4.11 -27.23 -11.78
N ARG A 65 -4.68 -26.26 -12.49
CA ARG A 65 -4.30 -25.83 -13.84
C ARG A 65 -3.06 -24.93 -13.85
N GLU A 66 -2.99 -23.94 -12.96
CA GLU A 66 -1.89 -22.96 -12.93
C GLU A 66 -0.69 -23.43 -12.11
N PHE A 67 -0.93 -24.07 -10.96
CA PHE A 67 0.16 -24.52 -10.09
C PHE A 67 0.53 -25.99 -10.31
N GLY A 68 -0.36 -26.73 -10.99
CA GLY A 68 -0.17 -28.15 -11.27
C GLY A 68 -0.38 -29.01 -10.02
N ASN A 69 -0.70 -30.28 -10.23
CA ASN A 69 -0.48 -31.31 -9.22
C ASN A 69 1.02 -31.60 -9.09
N ARG A 70 1.83 -30.59 -8.75
CA ARG A 70 3.14 -30.81 -8.14
C ARG A 70 2.81 -31.39 -6.79
N GLY A 71 2.58 -32.70 -6.78
CA GLY A 71 2.02 -33.43 -5.66
C GLY A 71 2.67 -32.94 -4.40
N ARG A 72 1.87 -32.74 -3.34
CA ARG A 72 2.30 -32.44 -1.98
C ARG A 72 3.40 -33.44 -1.63
N GLY A 73 4.62 -33.11 -2.03
CA GLY A 73 5.77 -33.97 -1.87
C GLY A 73 5.89 -34.00 -0.38
N VAL A 74 5.58 -35.16 0.21
CA VAL A 74 5.68 -35.38 1.66
C VAL A 74 6.97 -34.73 2.08
N ILE A 75 6.86 -33.56 2.74
CA ILE A 75 8.02 -32.76 3.08
C ILE A 75 8.71 -33.60 4.15
N ARG A 76 9.68 -34.40 3.71
CA ARG A 76 10.50 -35.20 4.60
C ARG A 76 11.39 -34.21 5.31
N ILE A 77 10.86 -33.67 6.42
CA ILE A 77 11.60 -32.78 7.29
C ILE A 77 12.85 -33.55 7.71
N ARG A 78 13.99 -33.07 7.22
CA ARG A 78 15.27 -33.73 7.43
C ARG A 78 15.59 -33.70 8.93
N TRP A 79 16.17 -34.77 9.47
CA TRP A 79 16.33 -34.95 10.92
C TRP A 79 17.05 -33.79 11.63
N TYR A 80 17.95 -33.08 10.95
CA TYR A 80 18.61 -31.89 11.52
C TYR A 80 17.63 -30.75 11.83
N TRP A 81 16.50 -30.61 11.12
CA TRP A 81 15.50 -29.60 11.42
C TRP A 81 14.81 -29.86 12.76
N TRP A 82 14.66 -31.13 13.15
CA TRP A 82 14.20 -31.48 14.49
C TRP A 82 15.22 -31.09 15.56
N VAL A 83 16.51 -31.27 15.31
CA VAL A 83 17.58 -30.84 16.22
C VAL A 83 17.58 -29.32 16.37
N THR A 84 17.47 -28.57 15.27
CA THR A 84 17.38 -27.10 15.30
C THR A 84 16.16 -26.62 16.08
N ALA A 85 14.99 -27.23 15.84
CA ALA A 85 13.78 -26.89 16.57
C ALA A 85 13.94 -27.14 18.08
N LEU A 86 14.47 -28.29 18.46
CA LEU A 86 14.74 -28.64 19.85
C LEU A 86 15.72 -27.66 20.50
N PHE A 87 16.79 -27.29 19.78
CA PHE A 87 17.79 -26.34 20.25
C PHE A 87 17.19 -24.96 20.53
N MET A 88 16.34 -24.45 19.62
CA MET A 88 15.64 -23.18 19.84
C MET A 88 14.72 -23.21 21.06
N VAL A 89 14.00 -24.31 21.28
CA VAL A 89 13.14 -24.46 22.46
C VAL A 89 13.96 -24.45 23.74
N ILE A 90 15.08 -25.18 23.79
CA ILE A 90 15.95 -25.22 24.97
C ILE A 90 16.50 -23.82 25.29
N ILE A 91 16.99 -23.09 24.28
CA ILE A 91 17.47 -21.72 24.48
C ILE A 91 16.36 -20.82 25.04
N LEU A 92 15.16 -20.91 24.47
CA LEU A 92 14.04 -20.10 24.92
C LEU A 92 13.69 -20.37 26.38
N LEU A 93 13.67 -21.65 26.78
CA LEU A 93 13.40 -22.05 28.16
C LEU A 93 14.50 -21.56 29.11
N LEU A 94 15.77 -21.74 28.76
CA LEU A 94 16.89 -21.26 29.56
C LEU A 94 16.87 -19.73 29.70
N PHE A 95 16.61 -19.02 28.61
CA PHE A 95 16.48 -17.57 28.60
C PHE A 95 15.32 -17.10 29.49
N SER A 96 14.14 -17.72 29.35
CA SER A 96 12.96 -17.38 30.16
C SER A 96 13.18 -17.67 31.64
N LEU A 97 13.78 -18.81 32.00
CA LEU A 97 14.08 -19.17 33.39
C LEU A 97 15.20 -18.33 34.02
N SER A 98 16.10 -17.78 33.19
CA SER A 98 17.17 -16.88 33.64
C SER A 98 16.70 -15.43 33.76
N GLY A 99 15.76 -15.00 32.91
CA GLY A 99 15.16 -13.66 32.98
C GLY A 99 14.00 -13.55 33.97
N LEU A 100 13.42 -14.68 34.41
CA LEU A 100 12.39 -14.73 35.44
C LEU A 100 12.97 -14.94 36.86
N ARG A 101 14.28 -15.20 36.96
CA ARG A 101 15.03 -15.19 38.23
C ARG A 101 15.60 -13.81 38.49
#